data_AF-A0A7W0NZP0-F1
#
_entry.id   AF-A0A7W0NZP0-F1
#
_cell.length_a   1.000
_cell.length_b   1.000
_cell.length_c   1.000
_cell.angle_alpha   90.00
_cell.angle_beta   90.00
_cell.angle_gamma   90.00
#
_symmetry.space_group_name_H-M   'P 1'
#
loop_
_entity.id
_entity.type
_entity.pdbx_description
1 polymer ?
#
loop_
_entity_poly.entity_id
_entity_poly.type
_entity_poly.pdbx_seq_one_letter_code
_entity_poly.pdbx_strand_id
1 'polypeptide(L)'
;MSGWRAGLVAIALGGVVLAMGWFLNRPDPSDPTSTTDPVAQSDLRLACSAAFSLVCDELAELNGYGRSDYSISDPIPEDAVVIGFASDLPAGATVFARSPIAIGVWAEKAPTLENECGTVTPACLVEQAGTPWSEIGGSAGWGAVRLGLSDPETGIADLEAWKLIASQNPGTDFGQFVPLRRETDGDVVTDLVLFPSRADIVVASEVAIGSQLANARGRAGRIRVYYPDPSPFLAVAAVGEGRAAANFIESLGSADSQSLLGSLGLRPLTGETTNLMQDLGTPAGEGATVTEAEKSALVTSWNSLIGN
;
A
#
# COMPACT_ATOMS: atom_id res chain seq x y z
N MET A 1 -57.11 18.92 6.62
CA MET A 1 -57.15 19.68 7.88
C MET A 1 -56.65 18.75 8.98
N SER A 2 -55.67 19.21 9.80
CA SER A 2 -55.22 18.60 11.06
C SER A 2 -54.57 17.20 10.98
N GLY A 3 -53.37 16.93 11.48
CA GLY A 3 -52.47 17.73 12.31
C GLY A 3 -51.18 16.94 12.56
N TRP A 4 -50.06 17.62 12.38
CA TRP A 4 -48.74 17.26 12.90
C TRP A 4 -48.74 17.23 14.43
N ARG A 5 -48.02 16.26 15.03
CA ARG A 5 -47.10 16.39 16.19
C ARG A 5 -46.90 15.04 16.88
N ALA A 6 -45.72 14.44 16.69
CA ALA A 6 -45.12 13.51 17.65
C ALA A 6 -43.61 13.69 17.57
N GLY A 7 -43.08 14.54 18.45
CA GLY A 7 -41.66 14.80 18.60
C GLY A 7 -41.17 14.37 19.97
N LEU A 8 -39.95 13.82 19.98
CA LEU A 8 -38.91 14.03 21.00
C LEU A 8 -39.22 13.64 22.45
N VAL A 9 -38.97 12.38 22.82
CA VAL A 9 -38.49 12.00 24.17
C VAL A 9 -37.58 10.76 24.04
N ALA A 10 -36.28 10.95 23.77
CA ALA A 10 -35.28 9.88 23.87
C ALA A 10 -33.82 10.38 23.98
N ILE A 11 -33.55 11.50 24.67
CA ILE A 11 -32.17 11.92 24.97
C ILE A 11 -32.16 12.54 26.37
N ALA A 12 -32.03 11.71 27.41
CA ALA A 12 -31.81 12.21 28.78
C ALA A 12 -31.13 11.23 29.74
N LEU A 13 -30.95 9.94 29.39
CA LEU A 13 -30.43 8.95 30.34
C LEU A 13 -28.98 8.48 30.08
N GLY A 14 -28.38 8.81 28.93
CA GLY A 14 -26.97 8.45 28.63
C GLY A 14 -25.93 9.38 29.26
N GLY A 15 -26.27 10.64 29.55
CA GLY A 15 -25.30 11.64 30.03
C GLY A 15 -24.94 11.55 31.52
N VAL A 16 -25.75 10.88 32.34
CA VAL A 16 -25.53 10.83 33.79
C VAL A 16 -24.55 9.71 34.19
N VAL A 17 -24.44 8.64 33.41
CA VAL A 17 -23.52 7.52 33.71
C VAL A 17 -22.05 7.89 33.43
N LEU A 18 -21.78 8.73 32.42
CA LEU A 18 -20.41 9.19 32.13
C LEU A 18 -19.90 10.26 33.11
N ALA A 19 -20.78 11.02 33.76
CA ALA A 19 -20.39 12.04 34.73
C ALA A 19 -20.00 11.45 36.10
N MET A 20 -20.53 10.28 36.49
CA MET A 20 -20.16 9.63 37.75
C MET A 20 -18.83 8.87 37.70
N GLY A 21 -18.42 8.37 36.52
CA GLY A 21 -17.11 7.72 36.37
C GLY A 21 -15.93 8.67 36.52
N TRP A 22 -16.11 9.95 36.17
CA TRP A 22 -15.02 10.94 36.22
C TRP A 22 -14.77 11.51 37.64
N PHE A 23 -15.75 11.44 38.55
CA PHE A 23 -15.59 11.95 39.91
C PHE A 23 -15.05 10.92 40.92
N LEU A 24 -15.17 9.62 40.63
CA LEU A 24 -14.72 8.55 41.53
C LEU A 24 -13.26 8.11 41.30
N ASN A 25 -12.57 8.68 40.31
CA ASN A 25 -11.15 8.39 40.04
C ASN A 25 -10.30 9.67 40.05
N ARG A 26 -10.51 10.54 41.05
CA ARG A 26 -9.54 11.60 41.34
C ARG A 26 -8.48 11.02 42.29
N PRO A 27 -7.20 10.94 41.87
CA PRO A 27 -6.13 10.52 42.76
C PRO A 27 -6.05 11.48 43.96
N ASP A 28 -5.86 10.90 45.14
CA ASP A 28 -5.71 11.64 46.39
C ASP A 28 -4.39 12.45 46.32
N PRO A 29 -4.44 13.79 46.38
CA PRO A 29 -3.25 14.63 46.28
C PRO A 29 -2.32 14.52 47.50
N SER A 30 -2.65 13.68 48.49
CA SER A 30 -1.87 13.49 49.71
C SER A 30 -1.16 12.13 49.83
N ASP A 31 -1.14 11.32 48.77
CA ASP A 31 -0.35 10.08 48.74
C ASP A 31 1.03 10.29 48.08
N PRO A 32 2.13 10.41 48.86
CA PRO A 32 3.48 10.57 48.33
C PRO A 32 4.04 9.28 47.72
N THR A 33 3.27 8.18 47.66
CA THR A 33 3.70 6.90 47.10
C THR A 33 3.06 6.54 45.76
N SER A 34 2.19 7.39 45.23
CA SER A 34 1.57 7.21 43.90
C SER A 34 2.27 8.04 42.82
N THR A 35 3.58 7.83 42.62
CA THR A 35 4.24 8.20 41.36
C THR A 35 4.07 7.07 40.34
N THR A 36 2.86 6.88 39.84
CA THR A 36 2.74 6.55 38.41
C THR A 36 2.92 7.87 37.68
N ASP A 37 4.18 8.26 37.49
CA ASP A 37 4.51 9.15 36.38
C ASP A 37 3.85 8.54 35.14
N PRO A 38 3.10 9.31 34.33
CA PRO A 38 2.76 8.83 33.01
C PRO A 38 4.08 8.44 32.38
N VAL A 39 4.24 7.16 32.05
CA VAL A 39 5.38 6.68 31.27
C VAL A 39 5.55 7.69 30.16
N ALA A 40 6.67 8.41 30.16
CA ALA A 40 6.96 9.39 29.12
C ALA A 40 6.72 8.64 27.82
N GLN A 41 5.68 9.03 27.08
CA GLN A 41 5.44 8.51 25.74
C GLN A 41 6.78 8.66 25.06
N SER A 42 7.40 7.54 24.71
CA SER A 42 8.67 7.60 24.02
C SER A 42 8.46 8.49 22.81
N ASP A 43 9.32 9.49 22.62
CA ASP A 43 9.30 10.40 21.45
C ASP A 43 9.49 9.65 20.10
N LEU A 44 9.46 8.31 20.14
CA LEU A 44 9.52 7.43 19.01
C LEU A 44 8.29 7.61 18.11
N ARG A 45 8.56 7.86 16.84
CA ARG A 45 7.56 7.95 15.76
C ARG A 45 7.80 6.90 14.67
N LEU A 46 6.76 6.59 13.91
CA LEU A 46 6.87 5.80 12.70
C LEU A 46 6.99 6.74 11.49
N ALA A 47 8.07 6.60 10.74
CA ALA A 47 8.38 7.42 9.58
C ALA A 47 8.28 6.56 8.30
N CYS A 48 7.38 6.91 7.38
CA CYS A 48 7.03 5.99 6.28
C CYS A 48 6.90 6.69 4.94
N SER A 49 7.30 5.99 3.88
CA SER A 49 6.99 6.43 2.51
C SER A 49 5.50 6.31 2.23
N ALA A 50 5.01 7.01 1.20
CA ALA A 50 3.58 7.06 0.93
C ALA A 50 2.95 5.68 0.68
N ALA A 51 3.71 4.72 0.14
CA ALA A 51 3.33 3.31 -0.02
C ALA A 51 2.88 2.65 1.29
N PHE A 52 3.57 2.99 2.38
CA PHE A 52 3.38 2.40 3.71
C PHE A 52 2.54 3.28 4.63
N SER A 53 1.98 4.39 4.14
CA SER A 53 1.20 5.34 4.95
C SER A 53 0.13 4.65 5.79
N LEU A 54 -0.72 3.82 5.17
CA LEU A 54 -1.76 3.05 5.87
C LEU A 54 -1.17 2.04 6.88
N VAL A 55 -0.09 1.35 6.51
CA VAL A 55 0.59 0.40 7.41
C VAL A 55 1.06 1.11 8.67
N CYS A 56 1.64 2.29 8.50
CA CYS A 56 2.20 3.04 9.60
C CYS A 56 1.15 3.73 10.45
N ASP A 57 0.06 4.20 9.85
CA ASP A 57 -1.07 4.74 10.61
C ASP A 57 -1.64 3.65 11.56
N GLU A 58 -1.85 2.43 11.07
CA GLU A 58 -2.41 1.31 11.85
C GLU A 58 -1.41 0.77 12.90
N LEU A 59 -0.13 0.64 12.54
CA LEU A 59 0.91 0.22 13.50
C LEU A 59 1.18 1.30 14.55
N ALA A 60 1.13 2.58 14.19
CA ALA A 60 1.28 3.69 15.12
C ALA A 60 0.11 3.74 16.10
N GLU A 61 -1.12 3.57 15.61
CA GLU A 61 -2.32 3.50 16.46
C GLU A 61 -2.25 2.31 17.42
N LEU A 62 -1.92 1.11 16.93
CA LEU A 62 -1.82 -0.09 17.75
C LEU A 62 -0.81 0.07 18.91
N ASN A 63 0.31 0.75 18.66
CA ASN A 63 1.40 0.86 19.62
C ASN A 63 1.47 2.23 20.35
N GLY A 64 0.55 3.16 20.04
CA GLY A 64 0.50 4.48 20.66
C GLY A 64 1.64 5.43 20.25
N TYR A 65 2.14 5.32 19.02
CA TYR A 65 3.20 6.19 18.47
C TYR A 65 2.65 7.30 17.57
N GLY A 66 3.45 8.33 17.34
CA GLY A 66 3.19 9.31 16.29
C GLY A 66 3.58 8.80 14.90
N ARG A 67 3.04 9.41 13.84
CA ARG A 67 3.41 9.15 12.43
C ARG A 67 4.03 10.39 11.80
N SER A 68 5.03 10.19 10.94
CA SER A 68 5.57 11.20 10.04
C SER A 68 5.84 10.61 8.64
N ASP A 69 5.97 11.47 7.65
CA ASP A 69 6.38 11.07 6.31
C ASP A 69 7.90 10.85 6.24
N TYR A 70 8.33 9.96 5.34
CA TYR A 70 9.73 9.64 5.08
C TYR A 70 9.98 9.52 3.57
N SER A 71 11.03 10.17 3.08
CA SER A 71 11.56 9.94 1.73
C SER A 71 12.77 9.02 1.79
N ILE A 72 12.88 8.09 0.84
CA ILE A 72 14.04 7.18 0.71
C ILE A 72 15.36 7.95 0.57
N SER A 73 15.32 9.18 0.06
CA SER A 73 16.50 10.06 -0.04
C SER A 73 16.99 10.62 1.29
N ASP A 74 16.17 10.56 2.34
CA ASP A 74 16.42 11.25 3.59
C ASP A 74 17.17 10.34 4.59
N PRO A 75 18.05 10.91 5.44
CA PRO A 75 18.66 10.15 6.52
C PRO A 75 17.59 9.64 7.49
N ILE A 76 17.83 8.46 8.08
CA ILE A 76 16.96 7.91 9.13
C ILE A 76 16.96 8.87 10.33
N PRO A 77 15.79 9.34 10.80
CA PRO A 77 15.72 10.17 12.00
C PRO A 77 16.10 9.36 13.26
N GLU A 78 16.88 9.97 14.17
CA GLU A 78 17.30 9.34 15.44
C GLU A 78 16.12 8.99 16.35
N ASP A 79 14.98 9.67 16.18
CA ASP A 79 13.75 9.53 16.96
C ASP A 79 12.67 8.71 16.24
N ALA A 80 13.00 7.99 15.16
CA ALA A 80 12.03 7.27 14.36
C ALA A 80 12.39 5.81 14.07
N VAL A 81 11.35 5.02 13.82
CA VAL A 81 11.47 3.77 13.07
C VAL A 81 10.95 4.01 11.67
N VAL A 82 11.82 3.76 10.69
CA VAL A 82 11.50 3.82 9.27
C VAL A 82 11.02 2.45 8.81
N ILE A 83 9.86 2.41 8.15
CA ILE A 83 9.33 1.21 7.49
C ILE A 83 9.35 1.41 5.98
N GLY A 84 9.88 0.42 5.26
CA GLY A 84 10.00 0.47 3.81
C GLY A 84 10.40 -0.88 3.20
N PHE A 85 10.63 -0.91 1.89
CA PHE A 85 11.21 -2.08 1.26
C PHE A 85 12.68 -2.24 1.67
N ALA A 86 13.08 -3.46 2.00
CA ALA A 86 14.41 -3.72 2.55
C ALA A 86 15.56 -3.28 1.63
N SER A 87 15.36 -3.34 0.31
CA SER A 87 16.34 -2.91 -0.69
C SER A 87 16.49 -1.39 -0.79
N ASP A 88 15.50 -0.64 -0.33
CA ASP A 88 15.52 0.84 -0.31
C ASP A 88 16.01 1.38 1.05
N LEU A 89 16.21 0.51 2.04
CA LEU A 89 16.65 0.89 3.38
C LEU A 89 18.15 0.63 3.58
N PRO A 90 18.80 1.36 4.51
CA PRO A 90 20.18 1.09 4.91
C PRO A 90 20.39 -0.34 5.43
N ALA A 91 21.64 -0.80 5.36
CA ALA A 91 22.03 -2.09 5.91
C ALA A 91 21.71 -2.18 7.41
N GLY A 92 21.24 -3.36 7.85
CA GLY A 92 20.81 -3.60 9.22
C GLY A 92 19.30 -3.47 9.46
N ALA A 93 18.53 -3.11 8.43
CA ALA A 93 17.08 -3.20 8.48
C ALA A 93 16.60 -4.63 8.77
N THR A 94 15.61 -4.76 9.66
CA THR A 94 15.04 -6.05 10.05
C THR A 94 13.80 -6.33 9.25
N VAL A 95 13.83 -7.39 8.43
CA VAL A 95 12.68 -7.83 7.65
C VAL A 95 11.62 -8.40 8.59
N PHE A 96 10.37 -7.97 8.44
CA PHE A 96 9.23 -8.46 9.24
C PHE A 96 8.02 -8.87 8.40
N ALA A 97 8.01 -8.54 7.09
CA ALA A 97 6.92 -8.88 6.19
C ALA A 97 7.40 -8.96 4.73
N ARG A 98 6.48 -9.30 3.82
CA ARG A 98 6.69 -9.23 2.36
C ARG A 98 5.49 -8.60 1.67
N SER A 99 5.70 -7.95 0.53
CA SER A 99 4.63 -7.50 -0.37
C SER A 99 4.85 -8.07 -1.77
N PRO A 100 3.88 -8.73 -2.40
CA PRO A 100 3.98 -9.09 -3.81
C PRO A 100 3.85 -7.85 -4.71
N ILE A 101 4.36 -7.96 -5.93
CA ILE A 101 3.96 -7.09 -7.03
C ILE A 101 2.69 -7.67 -7.66
N ALA A 102 1.68 -6.82 -7.79
CA ALA A 102 0.37 -7.19 -8.28
C ALA A 102 -0.14 -6.21 -9.33
N ILE A 103 -1.18 -6.65 -10.03
CA ILE A 103 -1.88 -5.89 -11.05
C ILE A 103 -3.20 -5.41 -10.43
N GLY A 104 -3.37 -4.10 -10.30
CA GLY A 104 -4.63 -3.48 -9.88
C GLY A 104 -5.46 -3.06 -11.09
N VAL A 105 -6.72 -3.49 -11.17
CA VAL A 105 -7.67 -3.14 -12.24
C VAL A 105 -8.96 -2.62 -11.63
N TRP A 106 -9.58 -1.61 -12.25
CA TRP A 106 -10.95 -1.22 -11.91
C TRP A 106 -11.92 -2.41 -12.04
N ALA A 107 -12.68 -2.71 -10.98
CA ALA A 107 -13.52 -3.92 -10.92
C ALA A 107 -14.61 -3.95 -11.99
N GLU A 108 -15.05 -2.81 -12.50
CA GLU A 108 -15.98 -2.74 -13.63
C GLU A 108 -15.34 -3.11 -14.98
N LYS A 109 -14.01 -2.96 -15.11
CA LYS A 109 -13.23 -3.29 -16.32
C LYS A 109 -12.64 -4.71 -16.27
N ALA A 110 -12.40 -5.21 -15.05
CA ALA A 110 -11.86 -6.53 -14.78
C ALA A 110 -12.56 -7.68 -15.57
N PRO A 111 -13.90 -7.80 -15.59
CA PRO A 111 -14.56 -8.89 -16.33
C PRO A 111 -14.29 -8.87 -17.83
N THR A 112 -14.16 -7.68 -18.43
CA THR A 112 -13.80 -7.54 -19.85
C THR A 112 -12.40 -8.08 -20.10
N LEU A 113 -11.45 -7.70 -19.24
CA LEU A 113 -10.08 -8.17 -19.33
C LEU A 113 -9.94 -9.69 -19.08
N GLU A 114 -10.72 -10.24 -18.14
CA GLU A 114 -10.77 -11.69 -17.88
C GLU A 114 -11.29 -12.47 -19.08
N ASN A 115 -12.31 -11.95 -19.77
CA ASN A 115 -12.84 -12.59 -20.96
C ASN A 115 -11.85 -12.56 -22.13
N GLU A 116 -11.09 -11.47 -22.28
CA GLU A 116 -10.09 -11.32 -23.33
C GLU A 116 -8.83 -12.15 -23.06
N CYS A 117 -8.29 -12.06 -21.84
CA CYS A 117 -7.02 -12.69 -21.48
C CYS A 117 -7.16 -14.15 -21.01
N GLY A 118 -8.36 -14.58 -20.62
CA GLY A 118 -8.54 -15.75 -19.75
C GLY A 118 -7.94 -15.49 -18.37
N THR A 119 -6.63 -15.73 -18.23
CA THR A 119 -5.86 -15.32 -17.04
C THR A 119 -5.21 -13.97 -17.31
N VAL A 120 -5.44 -13.00 -16.41
CA VAL A 120 -4.80 -11.67 -16.51
C VAL A 120 -3.30 -11.81 -16.23
N THR A 121 -2.50 -11.75 -17.30
CA THR A 121 -1.03 -11.87 -17.27
C THR A 121 -0.37 -10.57 -17.76
N PRO A 122 0.88 -10.29 -17.35
CA PRO A 122 1.63 -9.15 -17.91
C PRO A 122 1.66 -9.13 -19.43
N ALA A 123 1.82 -10.29 -20.08
CA ALA A 123 1.81 -10.39 -21.53
C ALA A 123 0.50 -9.90 -22.17
N CYS A 124 -0.64 -10.35 -21.65
CA CYS A 124 -1.93 -9.85 -22.14
C CYS A 124 -2.10 -8.34 -21.90
N LEU A 125 -1.66 -7.83 -20.74
CA LEU A 125 -1.76 -6.40 -20.46
C LEU A 125 -0.99 -5.55 -21.47
N VAL A 126 0.20 -5.99 -21.86
CA VAL A 126 1.01 -5.33 -22.89
C VAL A 126 0.33 -5.38 -24.25
N GLU A 127 -0.19 -6.55 -24.64
CA GLU A 127 -0.90 -6.72 -25.91
C GLU A 127 -2.12 -5.79 -26.01
N GLN A 128 -2.84 -5.61 -24.91
CA GLN A 128 -4.05 -4.79 -24.89
C GLN A 128 -3.79 -3.31 -24.63
N ALA A 129 -2.59 -2.89 -24.23
CA ALA A 129 -2.28 -1.49 -23.95
C ALA A 129 -2.49 -0.61 -25.20
N GLY A 130 -3.30 0.44 -25.07
CA GLY A 130 -3.67 1.33 -26.18
C GLY A 130 -4.86 0.86 -27.02
N THR A 131 -5.27 -0.40 -26.92
CA THR A 131 -6.45 -0.93 -27.62
C THR A 131 -7.74 -0.29 -27.07
N PRO A 132 -8.69 0.17 -27.90
CA PRO A 132 -9.99 0.63 -27.43
C PRO A 132 -10.70 -0.44 -26.60
N TRP A 133 -11.22 -0.07 -25.43
CA TRP A 133 -12.00 -1.00 -24.59
C TRP A 133 -13.15 -1.64 -25.35
N SER A 134 -13.76 -0.93 -26.31
CA SER A 134 -14.83 -1.47 -27.17
C SER A 134 -14.41 -2.62 -28.08
N GLU A 135 -13.12 -2.73 -28.42
CA GLU A 135 -12.60 -3.79 -29.28
C GLU A 135 -12.40 -5.11 -28.52
N ILE A 136 -12.18 -5.03 -27.19
CA ILE A 136 -12.07 -6.19 -26.29
C ILE A 136 -13.37 -6.48 -25.52
N GLY A 137 -14.49 -5.93 -25.96
CA GLY A 137 -15.82 -6.20 -25.38
C GLY A 137 -16.21 -5.31 -24.18
N GLY A 138 -15.50 -4.23 -23.92
CA GLY A 138 -15.80 -3.21 -22.92
C GLY A 138 -16.66 -2.05 -23.45
N SER A 139 -16.86 -1.04 -22.61
CA SER A 139 -17.61 0.17 -23.00
C SER A 139 -16.76 1.13 -23.84
N ALA A 140 -17.29 1.60 -24.97
CA ALA A 140 -16.64 2.63 -25.79
C ALA A 140 -16.36 3.94 -25.01
N GLY A 141 -17.18 4.24 -23.99
CA GLY A 141 -16.99 5.42 -23.15
C GLY A 141 -15.76 5.36 -22.24
N TRP A 142 -15.10 4.21 -22.13
CA TRP A 142 -13.87 4.05 -21.36
C TRP A 142 -12.60 4.46 -22.14
N GLY A 143 -12.69 4.65 -23.45
CA GLY A 143 -11.54 4.98 -24.30
C GLY A 143 -10.63 3.79 -24.55
N ALA A 144 -9.32 4.05 -24.67
CA ALA A 144 -8.28 3.01 -24.78
C ALA A 144 -7.94 2.40 -23.42
N VAL A 145 -7.47 1.16 -23.43
CA VAL A 145 -6.87 0.49 -22.27
C VAL A 145 -5.61 1.23 -21.88
N ARG A 146 -5.59 1.76 -20.66
CA ARG A 146 -4.45 2.52 -20.13
C ARG A 146 -3.73 1.74 -19.03
N LEU A 147 -2.55 1.23 -19.36
CA LEU A 147 -1.64 0.60 -18.40
C LEU A 147 -0.70 1.66 -17.81
N GLY A 148 -0.80 1.87 -16.51
CA GLY A 148 0.03 2.82 -15.76
C GLY A 148 1.23 2.15 -15.11
N LEU A 149 2.39 2.75 -15.27
CA LEU A 149 3.63 2.42 -14.56
C LEU A 149 4.24 3.70 -13.97
N SER A 150 4.91 3.55 -12.82
CA SER A 150 5.72 4.58 -12.16
C SER A 150 7.07 4.78 -12.84
N ASP A 151 7.82 5.77 -12.37
CA ASP A 151 9.24 5.89 -12.66
C ASP A 151 10.04 4.73 -12.04
N PRO A 152 10.79 3.92 -12.82
CA PRO A 152 11.59 2.81 -12.29
C PRO A 152 12.76 3.24 -11.40
N GLU A 153 13.10 4.54 -11.33
CA GLU A 153 14.17 5.06 -10.47
C GLU A 153 13.68 5.46 -9.07
N THR A 154 12.37 5.48 -8.85
CA THR A 154 11.76 5.94 -7.60
C THR A 154 11.97 4.97 -6.43
N GLY A 155 11.95 3.66 -6.68
CA GLY A 155 12.14 2.64 -5.64
C GLY A 155 12.15 1.22 -6.21
N ILE A 156 12.48 0.25 -5.37
CA ILE A 156 12.59 -1.15 -5.81
C ILE A 156 11.25 -1.71 -6.32
N ALA A 157 10.12 -1.27 -5.76
CA ALA A 157 8.80 -1.72 -6.20
C ALA A 157 8.47 -1.27 -7.63
N ASP A 158 8.82 -0.04 -7.96
CA ASP A 158 8.62 0.51 -9.31
C ASP A 158 9.50 -0.23 -10.31
N LEU A 159 10.76 -0.51 -9.94
CA LEU A 159 11.68 -1.28 -10.76
C LEU A 159 11.18 -2.72 -11.00
N GLU A 160 10.67 -3.40 -9.97
CA GLU A 160 10.10 -4.76 -10.13
C GLU A 160 8.82 -4.76 -10.97
N ALA A 161 7.96 -3.73 -10.86
CA ALA A 161 6.80 -3.58 -11.72
C ALA A 161 7.21 -3.47 -13.20
N TRP A 162 8.24 -2.68 -13.50
CA TRP A 162 8.81 -2.57 -14.84
C TRP A 162 9.38 -3.89 -15.33
N LYS A 163 10.13 -4.61 -14.50
CA LYS A 163 10.68 -5.93 -14.88
C LYS A 163 9.61 -6.93 -15.18
N LEU A 164 8.57 -6.98 -14.36
CA LEU A 164 7.44 -7.88 -14.56
C LEU A 164 6.81 -7.68 -15.95
N ILE A 165 6.67 -6.42 -16.38
CA ILE A 165 6.15 -6.12 -17.71
C ILE A 165 7.19 -6.38 -18.81
N ALA A 166 8.42 -5.88 -18.66
CA ALA A 166 9.43 -5.90 -19.71
C ALA A 166 10.04 -7.29 -19.97
N SER A 167 10.31 -8.07 -18.91
CA SER A 167 10.92 -9.40 -19.03
C SER A 167 10.03 -10.42 -19.74
N GLN A 168 8.72 -10.27 -19.61
CA GLN A 168 7.75 -11.12 -20.30
C GLN A 168 7.45 -10.65 -21.73
N ASN A 169 7.89 -9.45 -22.11
CA ASN A 169 7.52 -8.82 -23.38
C ASN A 169 8.71 -8.08 -24.03
N PRO A 170 9.74 -8.82 -24.50
CA PRO A 170 10.88 -8.20 -25.19
C PRO A 170 10.42 -7.49 -26.47
N GLY A 171 10.84 -6.24 -26.65
CA GLY A 171 10.50 -5.43 -27.84
C GLY A 171 9.17 -4.66 -27.75
N THR A 172 8.56 -4.61 -26.56
CA THR A 172 7.36 -3.80 -26.30
C THR A 172 7.58 -2.32 -26.65
N ASP A 173 6.64 -1.74 -27.40
CA ASP A 173 6.53 -0.29 -27.52
C ASP A 173 5.80 0.26 -26.30
N PHE A 174 6.57 0.77 -25.34
CA PHE A 174 6.03 1.38 -24.14
C PHE A 174 5.29 2.71 -24.42
N GLY A 175 5.37 3.29 -25.62
CA GLY A 175 4.71 4.56 -25.95
C GLY A 175 3.19 4.58 -25.77
N GLN A 176 2.55 3.42 -25.63
CA GLN A 176 1.11 3.27 -25.35
C GLN A 176 0.76 3.31 -23.85
N PHE A 177 1.77 3.32 -22.97
CA PHE A 177 1.57 3.25 -21.53
C PHE A 177 1.42 4.65 -20.95
N VAL A 178 0.81 4.76 -19.77
CA VAL A 178 0.59 6.05 -19.11
C VAL A 178 1.71 6.28 -18.09
N PRO A 179 2.54 7.34 -18.24
CA PRO A 179 3.48 7.72 -17.20
C PRO A 179 2.75 8.26 -15.99
N LEU A 180 2.91 7.57 -14.87
CA LEU A 180 2.45 8.04 -13.58
C LEU A 180 3.63 8.71 -12.88
N ARG A 181 3.92 9.97 -13.28
CA ARG A 181 4.97 10.80 -12.69
C ARG A 181 4.61 11.08 -11.23
N ARG A 182 5.17 10.30 -10.32
CA ARG A 182 4.98 10.45 -8.88
C ARG A 182 6.24 10.06 -8.11
N GLU A 183 6.30 10.51 -6.87
CA GLU A 183 7.48 10.38 -6.01
C GLU A 183 7.60 9.00 -5.35
N THR A 184 6.56 8.14 -5.38
CA THR A 184 6.56 6.77 -4.82
C THR A 184 5.53 5.85 -5.50
N ASP A 185 5.64 4.52 -5.33
CA ASP A 185 4.66 3.51 -5.76
C ASP A 185 3.26 3.70 -5.14
N GLY A 186 3.16 4.23 -3.92
CA GLY A 186 1.89 4.59 -3.28
C GLY A 186 1.11 5.68 -4.02
N ASP A 187 1.81 6.63 -4.64
CA ASP A 187 1.20 7.72 -5.38
C ASP A 187 0.68 7.29 -6.77
N VAL A 188 1.28 6.25 -7.36
CA VAL A 188 0.86 5.67 -8.65
C VAL A 188 -0.59 5.19 -8.56
N VAL A 189 -0.95 4.58 -7.44
CA VAL A 189 -2.31 4.10 -7.20
C VAL A 189 -3.29 5.27 -6.96
N THR A 190 -2.80 6.45 -6.54
CA THR A 190 -3.63 7.65 -6.48
C THR A 190 -4.14 8.03 -7.88
N ASP A 191 -3.30 7.92 -8.91
CA ASP A 191 -3.68 8.21 -10.29
C ASP A 191 -4.66 7.19 -10.89
N LEU A 192 -4.78 6.00 -10.29
CA LEU A 192 -5.84 5.04 -10.56
C LEU A 192 -7.17 5.51 -9.96
N VAL A 193 -7.19 6.09 -8.75
CA VAL A 193 -8.43 6.45 -8.01
C VAL A 193 -8.90 7.90 -8.20
N LEU A 194 -8.10 8.76 -8.85
CA LEU A 194 -8.50 10.12 -9.24
C LEU A 194 -9.60 10.10 -10.33
N PHE A 195 -10.38 11.19 -10.45
CA PHE A 195 -11.41 11.32 -11.49
C PHE A 195 -11.19 12.59 -12.35
N PRO A 196 -11.07 12.46 -13.69
CA PRO A 196 -11.00 11.21 -14.44
C PRO A 196 -9.71 10.44 -14.12
N SER A 197 -9.81 9.11 -14.00
CA SER A 197 -8.63 8.28 -13.74
C SER A 197 -7.64 8.43 -14.89
N ARG A 198 -6.33 8.45 -14.59
CA ARG A 198 -5.28 8.52 -15.61
C ARG A 198 -4.92 7.13 -16.16
N ALA A 199 -5.12 6.08 -15.37
CA ALA A 199 -4.88 4.70 -15.74
C ALA A 199 -6.13 3.83 -15.52
N ASP A 200 -6.21 2.70 -16.21
CA ASP A 200 -7.27 1.71 -15.98
C ASP A 200 -6.74 0.50 -15.22
N ILE A 201 -5.43 0.27 -15.38
CA ILE A 201 -4.66 -0.83 -14.86
C ILE A 201 -3.35 -0.25 -14.32
N VAL A 202 -2.90 -0.69 -13.15
CA VAL A 202 -1.58 -0.36 -12.60
C VAL A 202 -0.86 -1.63 -12.21
N VAL A 203 0.47 -1.61 -12.28
CA VAL A 203 1.32 -2.65 -11.71
C VAL A 203 2.13 -2.01 -10.59
N ALA A 204 1.93 -2.48 -9.36
CA ALA A 204 2.53 -1.89 -8.17
C ALA A 204 2.63 -2.95 -7.05
N SER A 205 3.25 -2.58 -5.93
CA SER A 205 3.21 -3.41 -4.73
C SER A 205 1.77 -3.54 -4.20
N GLU A 206 1.42 -4.71 -3.65
CA GLU A 206 0.11 -4.89 -3.03
C GLU A 206 -0.12 -3.96 -1.84
N VAL A 207 0.94 -3.63 -1.08
CA VAL A 207 0.85 -2.62 0.00
C VAL A 207 0.43 -1.24 -0.55
N ALA A 208 0.98 -0.82 -1.68
CA ALA A 208 0.56 0.42 -2.35
C ALA A 208 -0.88 0.33 -2.85
N ILE A 209 -1.28 -0.78 -3.49
CA ILE A 209 -2.67 -1.00 -3.95
C ILE A 209 -3.64 -0.99 -2.75
N GLY A 210 -3.27 -1.68 -1.68
CA GLY A 210 -4.01 -1.81 -0.43
C GLY A 210 -4.25 -0.47 0.24
N SER A 211 -3.23 0.40 0.28
CA SER A 211 -3.33 1.75 0.85
C SER A 211 -4.45 2.59 0.22
N GLN A 212 -4.79 2.33 -1.05
CA GLN A 212 -5.82 3.07 -1.78
C GLN A 212 -7.17 2.35 -1.87
N LEU A 213 -7.27 1.09 -1.42
CA LEU A 213 -8.55 0.37 -1.43
C LEU A 213 -9.60 1.09 -0.58
N ALA A 214 -9.20 1.68 0.56
CA ALA A 214 -10.08 2.48 1.39
C ALA A 214 -10.57 3.75 0.67
N ASN A 215 -9.68 4.41 -0.07
CA ASN A 215 -9.99 5.62 -0.85
C ASN A 215 -10.89 5.34 -2.06
N ALA A 216 -10.77 4.15 -2.69
CA ALA A 216 -11.61 3.73 -3.80
C ALA A 216 -13.08 3.44 -3.39
N ARG A 217 -13.30 2.93 -2.16
CA ARG A 217 -14.61 2.47 -1.65
C ARG A 217 -15.71 3.55 -1.63
N GLY A 218 -15.36 4.84 -1.70
CA GLY A 218 -16.33 5.93 -1.58
C GLY A 218 -16.75 6.62 -2.88
N ARG A 219 -16.06 6.41 -4.02
CA ARG A 219 -16.13 7.38 -5.12
C ARG A 219 -16.29 6.85 -6.55
N ALA A 220 -15.90 5.62 -6.90
CA ALA A 220 -15.98 5.19 -8.30
C ALA A 220 -16.01 3.68 -8.58
N GLY A 221 -15.69 2.80 -7.62
CA GLY A 221 -15.63 1.36 -7.89
C GLY A 221 -14.75 0.62 -6.89
N ARG A 222 -14.67 -0.70 -7.02
CA ARG A 222 -13.69 -1.53 -6.28
C ARG A 222 -12.47 -1.73 -7.17
N ILE A 223 -11.28 -1.87 -6.61
CA ILE A 223 -10.13 -2.37 -7.37
C ILE A 223 -10.11 -3.89 -7.22
N ARG A 224 -9.94 -4.61 -8.33
CA ARG A 224 -9.65 -6.05 -8.34
C ARG A 224 -8.16 -6.24 -8.53
N VAL A 225 -7.59 -7.13 -7.73
CA VAL A 225 -6.14 -7.39 -7.72
C VAL A 225 -5.89 -8.76 -8.36
N TYR A 226 -4.94 -8.80 -9.28
CA TYR A 226 -4.44 -10.01 -9.93
C TYR A 226 -2.97 -10.20 -9.61
N TYR A 227 -2.57 -11.46 -9.48
CA TYR A 227 -1.20 -11.83 -9.16
C TYR A 227 -0.63 -12.59 -10.35
N PRO A 228 0.44 -12.06 -10.98
CA PRO A 228 1.17 -12.80 -12.00
C PRO A 228 1.67 -14.14 -11.44
N ASP A 229 1.80 -15.16 -12.28
CA ASP A 229 2.44 -16.42 -11.91
C ASP A 229 3.72 -16.62 -12.73
N PRO A 230 4.91 -16.60 -12.11
CA PRO A 230 5.17 -16.34 -10.69
C PRO A 230 5.16 -14.83 -10.37
N SER A 231 4.68 -14.44 -9.19
CA SER A 231 4.69 -13.03 -8.74
C SER A 231 5.97 -12.74 -7.94
N PRO A 232 6.69 -11.63 -8.22
CA PRO A 232 7.85 -11.26 -7.42
C PRO A 232 7.42 -10.70 -6.07
N PHE A 233 8.17 -11.06 -5.03
CA PHE A 233 7.96 -10.59 -3.66
C PHE A 233 9.09 -9.66 -3.23
N LEU A 234 8.70 -8.57 -2.56
CA LEU A 234 9.60 -7.61 -1.94
C LEU A 234 9.61 -7.80 -0.44
N ALA A 235 10.81 -7.86 0.14
CA ALA A 235 10.98 -7.85 1.58
C ALA A 235 10.62 -6.47 2.13
N VAL A 236 9.82 -6.45 3.20
CA VAL A 236 9.47 -5.24 3.94
C VAL A 236 10.19 -5.29 5.27
N ALA A 237 10.90 -4.20 5.58
CA ALA A 237 11.77 -4.12 6.73
C ALA A 237 11.55 -2.83 7.52
N ALA A 238 12.01 -2.86 8.77
CA ALA A 238 12.03 -1.73 9.67
C ALA A 238 13.46 -1.45 10.13
N VAL A 239 13.81 -0.17 10.28
CA VAL A 239 15.12 0.28 10.75
C VAL A 239 14.95 1.51 11.64
N GLY A 240 15.74 1.60 12.70
CA GLY A 240 15.72 2.73 13.63
C GLY A 240 16.82 2.59 14.67
N GLU A 241 17.12 3.68 15.37
CA GLU A 241 18.23 3.74 16.31
C GLU A 241 17.76 3.73 17.78
N GLY A 242 18.61 3.18 18.65
CA GLY A 242 18.35 3.15 20.08
C GLY A 242 17.40 2.04 20.56
N ARG A 243 17.21 1.98 21.88
CA ARG A 243 16.49 0.88 22.54
C ARG A 243 15.00 0.89 22.24
N ALA A 244 14.38 2.07 22.16
CA ALA A 244 12.95 2.19 21.87
C ALA A 244 12.63 1.65 20.46
N ALA A 245 13.42 2.05 19.45
CA ALA A 245 13.31 1.52 18.10
C ALA A 245 13.52 -0.01 18.05
N ALA A 246 14.56 -0.52 18.72
CA ALA A 246 14.83 -1.96 18.76
C ALA A 246 13.65 -2.75 19.36
N ASN A 247 13.07 -2.28 20.46
CA ASN A 247 11.92 -2.91 21.10
C ASN A 247 10.68 -2.89 20.18
N PHE A 248 10.45 -1.80 19.44
CA PHE A 248 9.37 -1.74 18.46
C PHE A 248 9.60 -2.69 17.28
N ILE A 249 10.82 -2.73 16.74
CA ILE A 249 11.16 -3.63 15.63
C ILE A 249 10.95 -5.09 16.05
N GLU A 250 11.30 -5.44 17.30
CA GLU A 250 10.99 -6.75 17.87
C GLU A 250 9.46 -6.99 17.99
N SER A 251 8.69 -5.99 18.39
CA SER A 251 7.23 -6.10 18.50
C SER A 251 6.50 -6.30 17.17
N LEU A 252 7.12 -5.93 16.04
CA LEU A 252 6.59 -6.24 14.69
C LEU A 252 6.48 -7.76 14.45
N GLY A 253 7.29 -8.57 15.15
CA GLY A 253 7.21 -10.03 15.11
C GLY A 253 6.12 -10.64 16.00
N SER A 254 5.40 -9.83 16.80
CA SER A 254 4.33 -10.31 17.66
C SER A 254 3.11 -10.80 16.87
N ALA A 255 2.33 -11.71 17.45
CA ALA A 255 1.12 -12.24 16.82
C ALA A 255 0.10 -11.14 16.46
N ASP A 256 -0.04 -10.12 17.31
CA ASP A 256 -0.96 -9.01 17.08
C ASP A 256 -0.52 -8.20 15.86
N SER A 257 0.75 -7.78 15.78
CA SER A 257 1.30 -7.09 14.61
C SER A 257 1.18 -7.92 13.33
N GLN A 258 1.52 -9.20 13.38
CA GLN A 258 1.48 -10.10 12.23
C GLN A 258 0.03 -10.34 11.74
N SER A 259 -0.95 -10.33 12.64
CA SER A 259 -2.37 -10.51 12.28
C SER A 259 -2.95 -9.34 11.46
N LEU A 260 -2.40 -8.13 11.62
CA LEU A 260 -2.83 -6.94 10.88
C LEU A 260 -2.30 -6.91 9.44
N LEU A 261 -1.10 -7.47 9.21
CA LEU A 261 -0.37 -7.35 7.94
C LEU A 261 -1.19 -7.77 6.72
N GLY A 262 -1.95 -8.86 6.82
CA GLY A 262 -2.77 -9.38 5.72
C GLY A 262 -3.79 -8.36 5.20
N SER A 263 -4.39 -7.59 6.11
CA SER A 263 -5.37 -6.55 5.75
C SER A 263 -4.73 -5.31 5.08
N LEU A 264 -3.41 -5.17 5.23
CA LEU A 264 -2.61 -4.05 4.74
C LEU A 264 -1.87 -4.36 3.44
N GLY A 265 -2.16 -5.49 2.80
CA GLY A 265 -1.44 -5.93 1.59
C GLY A 265 -0.04 -6.48 1.90
N LEU A 266 0.25 -6.80 3.16
CA LEU A 266 1.51 -7.40 3.60
C LEU A 266 1.33 -8.88 3.97
N ARG A 267 2.42 -9.63 3.85
CA ARG A 267 2.48 -11.06 4.13
C ARG A 267 3.39 -11.32 5.32
N PRO A 268 2.92 -12.06 6.35
CA PRO A 268 3.77 -12.53 7.43
C PRO A 268 4.95 -13.34 6.92
N LEU A 269 6.10 -13.25 7.60
CA LEU A 269 7.27 -14.09 7.27
C LEU A 269 7.03 -15.55 7.59
N THR A 270 6.23 -15.83 8.62
CA THR A 270 5.94 -17.17 9.12
C THR A 270 4.80 -17.85 8.35
N GLY A 271 4.79 -17.75 7.01
CA GLY A 271 4.05 -18.66 6.10
C GLY A 271 2.54 -18.83 6.28
N GLU A 272 1.89 -18.20 7.27
CA GLU A 272 0.45 -18.25 7.46
C GLU A 272 -0.20 -17.38 6.40
N THR A 273 -0.75 -18.06 5.39
CA THR A 273 -1.58 -17.47 4.34
C THR A 273 -3.05 -17.38 4.73
N THR A 274 -3.37 -17.70 5.99
CA THR A 274 -4.72 -17.61 6.55
C THR A 274 -5.20 -16.17 6.43
N ASN A 275 -6.27 -15.95 5.65
CA ASN A 275 -6.86 -14.64 5.29
C ASN A 275 -6.25 -13.91 4.07
N LEU A 276 -5.26 -14.50 3.41
CA LEU A 276 -4.87 -14.02 2.09
C LEU A 276 -5.95 -14.40 1.07
N MET A 277 -6.22 -13.52 0.10
CA MET A 277 -7.15 -13.85 -0.99
C MET A 277 -6.72 -15.18 -1.62
N GLN A 278 -7.64 -16.12 -1.83
CA GLN A 278 -7.33 -17.34 -2.58
C GLN A 278 -6.92 -16.94 -4.02
N ASP A 279 -5.97 -17.66 -4.63
CA ASP A 279 -5.46 -17.50 -6.01
C ASP A 279 -4.30 -16.49 -6.24
N LEU A 280 -3.38 -16.33 -5.27
CA LEU A 280 -2.24 -15.37 -5.37
C LEU A 280 -1.05 -15.79 -6.26
N GLY A 281 -1.14 -16.91 -6.97
CA GLY A 281 0.02 -17.49 -7.66
C GLY A 281 1.08 -18.03 -6.68
N THR A 282 2.11 -18.68 -7.21
CA THR A 282 3.23 -19.15 -6.39
C THR A 282 4.23 -18.01 -6.22
N PRO A 283 4.80 -17.77 -5.02
CA PRO A 283 5.91 -16.85 -4.90
C PRO A 283 7.01 -17.21 -5.88
N ALA A 284 7.33 -16.28 -6.79
CA ALA A 284 8.70 -16.22 -7.28
C ALA A 284 9.57 -16.00 -6.04
N GLY A 285 10.83 -16.47 -6.04
CA GLY A 285 11.77 -16.08 -4.98
C GLY A 285 11.89 -14.56 -4.82
N GLU A 286 12.75 -14.10 -3.91
CA GLU A 286 13.11 -12.67 -3.83
C GLU A 286 13.35 -12.11 -5.24
N GLY A 287 12.79 -10.93 -5.52
CA GLY A 287 12.87 -10.29 -6.84
C GLY A 287 14.29 -10.38 -7.40
N ALA A 288 14.42 -10.92 -8.62
CA ALA A 288 15.73 -11.20 -9.20
C ALA A 288 16.60 -9.93 -9.20
N THR A 289 17.87 -10.02 -8.79
CA THR A 289 18.79 -8.87 -8.80
C THR A 289 18.87 -8.28 -10.21
N VAL A 290 18.57 -6.99 -10.33
CA VAL A 290 18.62 -6.25 -11.60
C VAL A 290 20.07 -5.90 -11.90
N THR A 291 20.54 -6.23 -13.09
CA THR A 291 21.84 -5.73 -13.53
C THR A 291 21.74 -4.24 -13.84
N GLU A 292 22.83 -3.50 -13.66
CA GLU A 292 22.88 -2.07 -14.03
C GLU A 292 22.52 -1.84 -15.52
N ALA A 293 22.83 -2.81 -16.39
CA ALA A 293 22.46 -2.76 -17.80
C ALA A 293 20.94 -2.86 -18.01
N GLU A 294 20.27 -3.78 -17.31
CA GLU A 294 18.81 -3.91 -17.36
C GLU A 294 18.13 -2.66 -16.79
N LYS A 295 18.60 -2.17 -15.64
CA LYS A 295 18.09 -0.92 -15.05
C LYS A 295 18.22 0.24 -16.04
N SER A 296 19.39 0.41 -16.66
CA SER A 296 19.65 1.44 -17.66
C SER A 296 18.71 1.34 -18.88
N ALA A 297 18.38 0.12 -19.33
CA ALA A 297 17.44 -0.10 -20.42
C ALA A 297 15.98 0.26 -20.04
N LEU A 298 15.56 -0.06 -18.81
CA LEU A 298 14.23 0.31 -18.29
C LEU A 298 14.10 1.83 -18.14
N VAL A 299 15.11 2.49 -17.58
CA VAL A 299 15.16 3.96 -17.47
C VAL A 299 15.14 4.63 -18.84
N THR A 300 15.83 4.06 -19.83
CA THR A 300 15.77 4.56 -21.22
C THR A 300 14.35 4.45 -21.79
N SER A 301 13.66 3.35 -21.52
CA SER A 301 12.28 3.12 -21.96
C SER A 301 11.31 4.11 -21.30
N TRP A 302 11.47 4.36 -19.99
CA TRP A 302 10.74 5.39 -19.25
C TRP A 302 10.98 6.79 -19.82
N ASN A 303 12.24 7.17 -20.07
CA ASN A 303 12.60 8.47 -20.62
C ASN A 303 11.98 8.70 -22.01
N SER A 304 11.92 7.67 -22.84
CA SER A 304 11.22 7.72 -24.13
C SER A 304 9.72 7.95 -23.95
N LEU A 305 9.12 7.34 -22.93
CA LEU A 305 7.70 7.42 -22.65
C LEU A 305 7.28 8.79 -22.11
N ILE A 306 8.11 9.44 -21.28
CA ILE A 306 7.80 10.78 -20.74
C ILE A 306 8.16 11.93 -21.68
N GLY A 307 8.94 11.65 -22.73
CA GLY A 307 9.39 12.63 -23.74
C GLY A 307 8.46 12.77 -24.94
N ASN A 308 7.51 11.83 -25.11
CA ASN A 308 6.41 11.89 -26.08
C ASN A 308 5.17 12.56 -25.47
#